data_AF-A0A967BUE9-F1
#
_entry.id   AF-A0A967BUE9-F1
#
_cell.length_a   1.000
_cell.length_b   1.000
_cell.length_c   1.000
_cell.angle_alpha   90.00
_cell.angle_beta   90.00
_cell.angle_gamma   90.00
#
_symmetry.space_group_name_H-M   'P 1'
#
loop_
_entity.id
_entity.type
_entity.pdbx_description
1 polymer ?
#
loop_
_entity_poly.entity_id
_entity_poly.type
_entity_poly.pdbx_seq_one_letter_code
_entity_poly.pdbx_strand_id
1 'polypeptide(L)'
;PGNSGDLALFRVDRLLTPPAEQGGDSEGDKGFLLCNGLHSVRFSFTNKSGEKSDSWGAAPEDEKDMVPRPLPVTVTCTLEFQLDRDRKTSLTFSTSVLLPVGLIQAERGGGGGS
;
A
#
# COMPACT_ATOMS: atom_id res chain seq x y z
N PRO A 1 16.94 -29.70 5.71
CA PRO A 1 16.18 -28.92 4.71
C PRO A 1 14.80 -28.52 5.26
N GLY A 2 14.48 -27.22 5.28
CA GLY A 2 13.14 -26.70 5.56
C GLY A 2 13.04 -25.86 6.84
N ASN A 3 13.58 -24.64 6.83
CA ASN A 3 13.08 -23.59 7.73
C ASN A 3 11.80 -23.05 7.13
N SER A 4 10.66 -23.65 7.47
CA SER A 4 9.33 -23.10 7.20
C SER A 4 9.06 -22.00 8.22
N GLY A 5 9.83 -20.91 8.18
CA GLY A 5 9.49 -19.71 8.92
C GLY A 5 8.23 -19.13 8.30
N ASP A 6 7.12 -19.20 9.01
CA ASP A 6 5.87 -18.59 8.56
C ASP A 6 6.10 -17.08 8.36
N LEU A 7 6.11 -16.65 7.10
CA LEU A 7 6.22 -15.24 6.75
C LEU A 7 4.85 -14.60 7.00
N ALA A 8 4.75 -13.81 8.06
CA ALA A 8 3.57 -13.00 8.33
C ALA A 8 3.72 -11.62 7.67
N LEU A 9 2.72 -11.22 6.88
CA LEU A 9 2.63 -9.87 6.32
C LEU A 9 2.06 -8.93 7.40
N PHE A 10 2.91 -8.13 8.02
CA PHE A 10 2.47 -7.10 8.94
C PHE A 10 2.14 -5.81 8.19
N ARG A 11 0.90 -5.34 8.34
CA ARG A 11 0.43 -4.05 7.84
C ARG A 11 0.14 -3.14 9.03
N VAL A 12 0.56 -1.88 8.92
CA VAL A 12 0.24 -0.83 9.89
C VAL A 12 -0.52 0.27 9.16
N ASP A 13 -1.79 0.46 9.51
CA ASP A 13 -2.69 1.42 8.88
C ASP A 13 -2.73 2.80 9.58
N ARG A 14 -1.89 2.99 10.59
CA ARG A 14 -1.72 4.28 11.26
C ARG A 14 -0.47 5.00 10.77
N LEU A 15 -0.54 6.32 10.68
CA LEU A 15 0.63 7.15 10.42
C LEU A 15 1.66 6.90 11.54
N LEU A 16 2.87 6.48 11.17
CA LEU A 16 3.96 6.33 12.11
C LEU A 16 4.69 7.68 12.21
N THR A 17 4.42 8.43 13.27
CA THR A 17 5.22 9.60 13.64
C THR A 17 6.41 9.15 14.50
N PRO A 18 7.57 9.82 14.41
CA PRO A 18 8.68 9.59 15.34
C PRO A 18 8.24 9.90 16.76
N PRO A 19 8.83 9.24 17.77
CA PRO A 19 8.66 9.69 19.15
C PRO A 19 9.14 11.15 19.25
N ALA A 20 8.28 12.01 19.80
CA ALA A 20 8.65 13.40 20.06
C ALA A 20 9.81 13.44 21.04
N GLU A 21 10.93 14.06 20.65
CA GLU A 21 11.97 14.40 21.63
C GLU A 21 11.37 15.41 22.61
N GLN A 22 11.45 15.10 23.91
CA GLN A 22 10.87 15.91 24.97
C GLN A 22 11.55 17.28 24.99
N GLY A 23 10.92 18.27 24.37
CA GLY A 23 11.38 19.65 24.48
C GLY A 23 10.78 20.59 23.43
N GLY A 24 9.61 21.15 23.73
CA GLY A 24 9.25 22.49 23.25
C GLY A 24 8.17 22.56 22.16
N ASP A 25 7.00 23.01 22.62
CA ASP A 25 6.03 23.88 21.95
C ASP A 25 5.35 23.44 20.64
N SER A 26 4.08 23.00 20.82
CA SER A 26 2.95 23.09 19.88
C SER A 26 3.24 22.71 18.43
N GLU A 27 3.46 21.42 18.19
CA GLU A 27 3.73 20.88 16.85
C GLU A 27 2.63 19.92 16.43
N GLY A 28 1.76 20.38 15.52
CA GLY A 28 0.88 19.49 14.76
C GLY A 28 1.71 18.40 14.08
N ASP A 29 1.18 17.18 14.06
CA ASP A 29 1.79 15.96 13.50
C ASP A 29 2.87 16.25 12.46
N LYS A 30 4.14 16.19 12.89
CA LYS A 30 5.28 16.29 11.99
C LYS A 30 5.30 15.06 11.08
N GLY A 31 4.67 15.18 9.91
CA GLY A 31 4.78 14.21 8.84
C GLY A 31 6.16 14.25 8.18
N PHE A 32 6.58 13.13 7.62
CA PHE A 32 7.77 13.08 6.77
C PHE A 32 7.40 13.33 5.31
N LEU A 33 8.12 14.24 4.66
CA LEU A 33 8.10 14.33 3.21
C LEU A 33 8.95 13.18 2.64
N LEU A 34 8.30 12.13 2.13
CA LEU A 34 9.00 10.98 1.54
C LEU A 34 9.62 11.29 0.17
N CYS A 35 8.97 12.16 -0.60
CA CYS A 35 9.49 12.64 -1.88
C CYS A 35 8.86 13.98 -2.29
N ASN A 36 9.59 14.76 -3.08
CA ASN A 36 9.12 16.04 -3.63
C ASN A 36 8.85 15.89 -5.13
N GLY A 37 7.91 16.68 -5.66
CA GLY A 37 7.58 16.71 -7.09
C GLY A 37 6.80 15.49 -7.61
N LEU A 38 6.31 14.62 -6.71
CA LEU A 38 5.45 13.50 -7.09
C LEU A 38 4.11 14.04 -7.61
N HIS A 39 3.80 13.71 -8.86
CA HIS A 39 2.59 14.13 -9.55
C HIS A 39 1.51 13.05 -9.54
N SER A 40 1.91 11.78 -9.69
CA SER A 40 0.97 10.65 -9.74
C SER A 40 1.55 9.40 -9.10
N VAL A 41 0.68 8.63 -8.45
CA VAL A 41 0.95 7.28 -7.98
C VAL A 41 -0.13 6.37 -8.57
N ARG A 42 0.30 5.29 -9.21
CA ARG A 42 -0.60 4.28 -9.81
C ARG A 42 -0.19 2.90 -9.35
N PHE A 43 -1.18 2.11 -8.94
CA PHE A 43 -1.00 0.71 -8.60
C PHE A 43 -1.67 -0.15 -9.68
N SER A 44 -0.99 -1.21 -10.10
CA SER A 44 -1.61 -2.27 -10.88
C SER A 44 -1.35 -3.63 -10.24
N PHE A 45 -2.35 -4.48 -10.31
CA PHE A 45 -2.41 -5.76 -9.62
C PHE A 45 -2.51 -6.85 -10.68
N THR A 46 -1.57 -7.79 -10.67
CA THR A 46 -1.58 -8.94 -11.57
C THR A 46 -2.08 -10.16 -10.81
N ASN A 47 -3.07 -10.87 -11.34
CA ASN A 47 -3.58 -12.11 -10.75
C ASN A 47 -2.83 -13.36 -11.25
N LYS A 48 -3.26 -14.55 -10.80
CA LYS A 48 -2.62 -15.83 -11.19
C LYS A 48 -2.74 -16.17 -12.68
N SER A 49 -3.77 -15.68 -13.38
CA SER A 49 -3.92 -15.83 -14.83
C SER A 49 -3.05 -14.83 -15.62
N GLY A 50 -2.39 -13.89 -14.94
CA GLY A 50 -1.60 -12.83 -15.57
C GLY A 50 -2.41 -11.61 -15.97
N GLU A 51 -3.71 -11.57 -15.64
CA GLU A 51 -4.57 -10.43 -15.92
C GLU A 51 -4.25 -9.28 -14.96
N LYS A 52 -4.26 -8.06 -15.50
CA LYS A 52 -3.96 -6.82 -14.77
C LYS A 52 -5.24 -6.07 -14.45
N SER A 53 -5.28 -5.48 -13.26
CA SER A 53 -6.34 -4.58 -12.80
C SER A 53 -5.73 -3.37 -12.10
N ASP A 54 -6.40 -2.23 -12.17
CA ASP A 54 -6.02 -1.00 -11.45
C ASP A 54 -6.58 -0.95 -10.02
N SER A 55 -7.43 -1.93 -9.68
CA SER A 55 -7.99 -2.08 -8.33
C SER A 55 -7.88 -3.51 -7.83
N TRP A 56 -7.73 -3.65 -6.52
CA TRP A 56 -7.85 -4.91 -5.83
C TRP A 56 -8.66 -4.70 -4.55
N GLY A 57 -9.87 -5.26 -4.51
CA GLY A 57 -10.81 -5.09 -3.41
C GLY A 57 -10.50 -6.04 -2.25
N ALA A 58 -9.79 -5.52 -1.23
CA ALA A 58 -9.55 -6.23 0.03
C ALA A 58 -10.71 -6.12 1.03
N ALA A 59 -11.57 -5.10 0.90
CA ALA A 59 -12.71 -4.89 1.79
C ALA A 59 -13.96 -5.61 1.23
N PRO A 60 -14.63 -6.45 2.04
CA PRO A 60 -15.93 -6.98 1.71
C PRO A 60 -16.95 -5.85 1.92
N GLU A 61 -17.79 -5.61 0.92
CA GLU A 61 -18.84 -4.59 1.01
C GLU A 61 -20.01 -5.09 1.87
N ASP A 62 -20.20 -6.42 1.94
CA ASP A 62 -21.22 -7.10 2.74
C ASP A 62 -20.67 -8.27 3.57
N GLU A 63 -21.38 -8.68 4.63
CA GLU A 63 -21.00 -9.87 5.44
C GLU A 63 -20.98 -11.17 4.62
N LYS A 64 -21.71 -11.22 3.51
CA LYS A 64 -21.71 -12.35 2.56
C LYS A 64 -20.43 -12.42 1.70
N ASP A 65 -19.66 -11.35 1.68
CA ASP A 65 -18.44 -11.20 0.89
C ASP A 65 -17.16 -11.59 1.63
N MET A 66 -17.29 -12.15 2.84
CA MET A 66 -16.20 -12.74 3.65
C MET A 66 -15.68 -14.08 3.07
N VAL A 67 -15.67 -14.20 1.74
CA VAL A 67 -15.07 -15.34 1.05
C VAL A 67 -13.55 -15.12 0.98
N PRO A 68 -12.72 -16.13 1.26
CA PRO A 68 -11.28 -16.04 1.07
C PRO A 68 -10.94 -15.59 -0.36
N ARG A 69 -10.21 -14.47 -0.49
CA ARG A 69 -9.87 -13.88 -1.80
C ARG A 69 -8.41 -14.14 -2.14
N PRO A 70 -8.08 -14.45 -3.40
CA PRO A 70 -6.70 -14.61 -3.81
C PRO A 70 -5.96 -13.26 -3.77
N LEU A 71 -4.75 -13.30 -3.21
CA LEU A 71 -3.79 -12.20 -3.36
C LEU A 71 -3.41 -12.03 -4.84
N PRO A 72 -3.12 -10.79 -5.28
CA PRO A 72 -2.43 -10.59 -6.54
C PRO A 72 -1.04 -11.22 -6.44
N VAL A 73 -0.55 -11.83 -7.53
CA VAL A 73 0.79 -12.41 -7.57
C VAL A 73 1.86 -11.34 -7.71
N THR A 74 1.49 -10.18 -8.25
CA THR A 74 2.37 -9.02 -8.37
C THR A 74 1.60 -7.75 -8.12
N VAL A 75 2.19 -6.84 -7.36
CA VAL A 75 1.73 -5.46 -7.24
C VAL A 75 2.80 -4.57 -7.84
N THR A 76 2.42 -3.75 -8.82
CA THR A 76 3.31 -2.79 -9.46
C THR A 76 2.92 -1.38 -9.05
N CYS A 77 3.87 -0.65 -8.47
CA CYS A 77 3.74 0.76 -8.13
C CYS A 77 4.47 1.58 -9.18
N THR A 78 3.76 2.53 -9.78
CA THR A 78 4.32 3.48 -10.75
C THR A 78 4.19 4.89 -10.19
N LEU A 79 5.33 5.56 -10.07
CA LEU A 79 5.48 6.94 -9.60
C LEU A 79 5.80 7.83 -10.79
N GLU A 80 5.10 8.95 -10.90
CA GLU A 80 5.40 9.97 -11.90
C GLU A 80 5.80 11.27 -11.19
N PHE A 81 7.00 11.74 -11.45
CA PHE A 81 7.55 12.97 -10.91
C PHE A 81 7.52 14.06 -11.97
N GLN A 82 7.02 15.24 -11.61
CA GLN A 82 7.09 16.41 -12.49
C GLN A 82 8.43 17.13 -12.25
N LEU A 83 9.29 17.14 -13.28
CA LEU A 83 10.60 17.78 -13.21
C LEU A 83 10.51 19.27 -13.55
N ASP A 84 9.68 19.61 -14.53
CA ASP A 84 9.45 20.98 -14.97
C ASP A 84 7.97 21.14 -15.35
N ARG A 85 7.29 22.06 -14.65
CA ARG A 85 5.86 22.35 -14.85
C ARG A 85 5.58 23.05 -16.17
N ASP A 86 6.46 23.95 -16.58
CA ASP A 86 6.27 24.78 -17.77
C ASP A 86 6.57 23.99 -19.03
N ARG A 87 7.58 23.11 -18.95
CA ARG A 87 7.99 22.23 -20.06
C ARG A 87 7.29 20.88 -20.06
N LYS A 88 6.34 20.64 -19.13
CA LYS A 88 5.60 19.37 -18.97
C LYS A 88 6.52 18.15 -18.99
N THR A 89 7.70 18.28 -18.40
CA THR A 89 8.69 17.19 -18.38
C THR A 89 8.47 16.36 -17.13
N SER A 90 8.26 15.05 -17.30
CA SER A 90 8.09 14.11 -16.18
C SER A 90 9.09 12.96 -16.23
N LEU A 91 9.38 12.41 -15.04
CA LEU A 91 10.16 11.20 -14.83
C LEU A 91 9.25 10.11 -14.26
N THR A 92 9.17 8.99 -14.95
CA THR A 92 8.39 7.83 -14.50
C THR A 92 9.32 6.78 -13.91
N PHE A 93 9.02 6.34 -12.69
CA PHE A 93 9.66 5.23 -12.01
C PHE A 93 8.64 4.13 -11.75
N SER A 94 8.99 2.87 -11.99
CA SER A 94 8.11 1.74 -11.72
C SER A 94 8.86 0.64 -10.99
N THR A 95 8.23 0.08 -9.97
CA THR A 95 8.75 -1.05 -9.20
C THR A 95 7.64 -2.07 -8.96
N SER A 96 8.00 -3.34 -8.91
CA SER A 96 7.06 -4.45 -8.75
C SER A 96 7.49 -5.34 -7.58
N VAL A 97 6.53 -5.72 -6.76
CA VAL A 97 6.70 -6.66 -5.66
C VAL A 97 5.95 -7.94 -5.99
N LEU A 98 6.64 -9.08 -5.90
CA LEU A 98 6.03 -10.39 -6.00
C LEU A 98 5.49 -10.80 -4.63
N LEU A 99 4.22 -11.20 -4.60
CA LEU A 99 3.59 -11.66 -3.37
C LEU A 99 3.54 -13.19 -3.34
N PRO A 100 3.73 -13.81 -2.16
CA PRO A 100 3.45 -15.23 -1.99
C PRO A 100 2.02 -15.54 -2.42
N VAL A 101 1.84 -16.65 -3.13
CA VAL A 101 0.50 -17.11 -3.49
C VAL A 101 -0.26 -17.53 -2.23
N GLY A 102 -1.35 -16.84 -1.92
CA GLY A 102 -2.14 -17.08 -0.71
C GLY A 102 -3.57 -16.55 -0.83
N LEU A 103 -4.41 -16.99 0.10
CA LEU A 103 -5.73 -16.42 0.31
C LEU A 103 -5.63 -15.47 1.50
N ILE A 104 -6.20 -14.28 1.38
CA ILE A 104 -6.46 -13.43 2.54
C ILE A 104 -7.90 -13.60 2.99
N GLN A 105 -8.09 -13.67 4.31
CA GLN A 105 -9.38 -13.38 4.89
C GLN A 105 -9.50 -11.86 5.00
N ALA A 106 -10.61 -11.34 4.50
CA ALA A 106 -10.98 -9.97 4.76
C ALA A 106 -11.29 -9.82 6.26
N GLU A 107 -10.42 -9.15 7.00
CA GLU A 107 -10.71 -8.72 8.37
C GLU A 107 -11.78 -7.64 8.31
N ARG A 108 -12.79 -7.74 9.20
CA ARG A 108 -13.79 -6.68 9.38
C ARG A 108 -13.02 -5.43 9.82
N GLY A 109 -13.11 -4.36 9.04
CA GLY A 109 -12.55 -3.07 9.45
C GLY A 109 -13.09 -2.74 10.84
N GLY A 110 -12.22 -2.81 11.86
CA GLY A 110 -12.58 -2.56 13.25
C GLY A 110 -12.98 -1.11 13.42
N GLY A 111 -14.27 -0.83 13.23
CA GLY A 111 -14.90 0.38 13.71
C GLY A 111 -14.87 0.35 15.24
N GLY A 112 -13.88 1.03 15.82
CA GLY A 112 -14.02 1.53 17.19
C GLY A 112 -15.24 2.43 17.23
N GLY A 113 -16.22 2.06 18.06
CA GLY A 113 -17.49 2.77 18.14
C GLY A 113 -18.31 2.39 19.36
N SER A 114 -18.05 3.14 20.44
CA SER A 114 -18.80 3.32 21.70
C SER A 114 -18.80 2.18 22.73
#